data_AF-A0A7Y4ZN69-F1
#
_entry.id   AF-A0A7Y4ZN69-F1
#
_cell.length_a   1.000
_cell.length_b   1.000
_cell.length_c   1.000
_cell.angle_alpha   90.00
_cell.angle_beta   90.00
_cell.angle_gamma   90.00
#
_symmetry.space_group_name_H-M   'P 1'
#
loop_
_entity.id
_entity.type
_entity.pdbx_description
1 polymer ?
#
loop_
_entity_poly.entity_id
_entity_poly.type
_entity_poly.pdbx_seq_one_letter_code
_entity_poly.pdbx_strand_id
1 'polypeptide(L)'
;MTSVGCSHPVPTSSSAAEASVTPASAGRCDAFRPACPVSIDFPSATNSDHTPKCFPEASPVDPGHTVLFTVGDFGPPSMQLGLVGTEWWSWEAGGSFEPGDRFDVRVVVYQGRSLAEVEKRYPTVRGTSDYRPLSREAALRYLDAKIDELGQMPRGPDEYDFGPLKKELEGTRATIVGCLPP
;
A
#
# COMPACT_ATOMS: atom_id res chain seq x y z
N MET A 1 41.26 20.51 59.19
CA MET A 1 40.54 21.79 59.33
C MET A 1 40.32 22.30 57.92
N THR A 2 39.19 21.91 57.30
CA THR A 2 37.96 22.73 57.09
C THR A 2 38.17 23.85 56.07
N SER A 3 37.31 24.15 55.09
CA SER A 3 36.08 23.59 54.51
C SER A 3 35.60 24.66 53.47
N VAL A 4 34.64 24.32 52.61
CA VAL A 4 33.73 25.21 51.83
C VAL A 4 34.35 25.86 50.59
N GLY A 5 33.90 25.70 49.33
CA GLY A 5 32.61 25.30 48.76
C GLY A 5 31.83 26.52 48.25
N CYS A 6 31.56 26.64 46.94
CA CYS A 6 30.31 27.15 46.32
C CYS A 6 30.45 27.58 44.83
N SER A 7 29.71 26.85 43.98
CA SER A 7 28.70 27.29 42.99
C SER A 7 29.02 28.11 41.71
N HIS A 8 28.38 27.64 40.64
CA HIS A 8 28.38 28.01 39.21
C HIS A 8 27.82 29.42 38.86
N PRO A 9 27.95 29.90 37.59
CA PRO A 9 26.99 29.57 36.54
C PRO A 9 27.59 29.27 35.13
N VAL A 10 26.80 28.53 34.33
CA VAL A 10 26.92 28.27 32.87
C VAL A 10 26.13 29.35 32.11
N PRO A 11 26.59 29.88 30.95
CA PRO A 11 26.02 29.52 29.62
C PRO A 11 27.10 29.58 28.50
N THR A 12 26.94 29.17 27.24
CA THR A 12 25.81 29.34 26.32
C THR A 12 25.93 28.34 25.17
N SER A 13 24.76 27.85 24.73
CA SER A 13 24.52 27.01 23.56
C SER A 13 25.20 27.48 22.27
N SER A 14 25.83 26.56 21.56
CA SER A 14 25.96 26.65 20.11
C SER A 14 24.85 25.80 19.49
N SER A 15 23.83 26.49 18.98
CA SER A 15 22.71 25.92 18.25
C SER A 15 23.21 25.43 16.89
N ALA A 16 23.49 24.14 16.78
CA ALA A 16 23.53 23.48 15.49
C ALA A 16 22.08 23.30 15.02
N ALA A 17 21.76 23.95 13.91
CA ALA A 17 20.45 23.88 13.28
C ALA A 17 20.07 22.42 13.00
N GLU A 18 19.19 21.86 13.82
CA GLU A 18 18.33 20.76 13.42
C GLU A 18 17.48 21.26 12.26
N ALA A 19 17.86 20.84 11.05
CA ALA A 19 16.99 20.90 9.89
C ALA A 19 15.72 20.14 10.27
N SER A 20 14.69 20.91 10.60
CA SER A 20 13.35 20.40 10.88
C SER A 20 12.83 19.75 9.62
N VAL A 21 13.01 18.44 9.52
CA VAL A 21 12.31 17.60 8.55
C VAL A 21 10.82 17.77 8.86
N THR A 22 10.13 18.50 8.00
CA THR A 22 8.70 18.77 8.15
C THR A 22 7.95 17.43 8.05
N PRO A 23 7.11 17.07 9.04
CA PRO A 23 6.35 15.81 9.03
C PRO A 23 5.10 15.98 8.17
N ALA A 24 5.28 16.21 6.86
CA ALA A 24 4.17 16.27 5.91
C ALA A 24 3.94 14.94 5.18
N SER A 25 4.86 13.97 5.31
CA SER A 25 4.83 12.72 4.51
C SER A 25 4.40 11.47 5.28
N ALA A 26 4.47 11.46 6.62
CA ALA A 26 4.20 10.25 7.41
C ALA A 26 2.75 9.74 7.23
N GLY A 27 1.77 10.65 7.20
CA GLY A 27 0.36 10.27 7.08
C GLY A 27 -0.06 9.62 5.75
N ARG A 28 0.76 9.71 4.69
CA ARG A 28 0.47 9.04 3.41
C ARG A 28 0.98 7.59 3.35
N CYS A 29 2.03 7.28 4.10
CA CYS A 29 2.69 5.98 4.05
C CYS A 29 2.06 4.94 4.99
N ASP A 30 1.36 5.42 6.04
CA ASP A 30 0.71 4.57 7.04
C ASP A 30 -0.75 4.24 6.71
N ALA A 31 -1.35 4.91 5.72
CA ALA A 31 -2.79 4.91 5.50
C ALA A 31 -3.29 3.76 4.60
N PHE A 32 -2.80 2.53 4.81
CA PHE A 32 -3.49 1.39 4.23
C PHE A 32 -4.84 1.23 4.91
N ARG A 33 -5.88 1.70 4.22
CA ARG A 33 -7.26 1.51 4.62
C ARG A 33 -7.84 0.50 3.65
N PRO A 34 -7.90 -0.80 4.01
CA PRO A 34 -8.79 -1.68 3.28
C PRO A 34 -10.19 -1.11 3.53
N ALA A 35 -10.75 -0.46 2.51
CA ALA A 35 -12.13 -0.10 2.56
C ALA A 35 -12.87 -1.44 2.52
N CYS A 36 -13.37 -1.84 3.67
CA CYS A 36 -14.35 -2.91 3.81
C CYS A 36 -15.73 -2.30 4.02
N PRO A 37 -16.26 -1.49 3.07
CA PRO A 37 -17.60 -1.00 3.20
C PRO A 37 -18.53 -2.21 3.12
N VAL A 38 -19.32 -2.41 4.17
CA VAL A 38 -20.44 -3.33 4.11
C VAL A 38 -21.40 -2.79 3.05
N SER A 39 -21.59 -3.53 1.96
CA SER A 39 -22.60 -3.20 0.96
C SER A 39 -23.98 -3.36 1.59
N ILE A 40 -24.87 -2.38 1.39
CA ILE A 40 -26.26 -2.46 1.84
C ILE A 40 -26.97 -3.63 1.15
N ASP A 41 -26.64 -3.88 -0.13
CA ASP A 41 -27.23 -4.96 -0.92
C ASP A 41 -26.65 -6.34 -0.54
N PHE A 42 -25.43 -6.38 0.00
CA PHE A 42 -24.74 -7.62 0.41
C PHE A 42 -24.13 -7.50 1.81
N PRO A 43 -24.96 -7.45 2.88
CA PRO A 43 -24.53 -7.08 4.23
C PRO A 43 -23.73 -8.17 4.95
N SER A 44 -23.59 -9.36 4.36
CA SER A 44 -22.81 -10.46 4.95
C SER A 44 -21.34 -10.07 5.13
N ALA A 45 -20.77 -10.43 6.28
CA ALA A 45 -19.34 -10.32 6.56
C ALA A 45 -18.50 -11.42 5.87
N THR A 46 -19.14 -12.45 5.32
CA THR A 46 -18.49 -13.56 4.62
C THR A 46 -18.93 -13.63 3.16
N ASN A 47 -18.05 -14.13 2.32
CA ASN A 47 -18.32 -14.54 0.95
C ASN A 47 -19.27 -15.75 0.90
N SER A 48 -19.71 -16.07 -0.32
CA SER A 48 -20.55 -17.23 -0.67
C SER A 48 -19.96 -18.57 -0.20
N ASP A 49 -18.64 -18.68 -0.12
CA ASP A 49 -17.89 -19.85 0.36
C ASP A 49 -17.58 -19.83 1.87
N HIS A 50 -18.19 -18.91 2.61
CA HIS A 50 -17.99 -18.66 4.04
C HIS A 50 -16.61 -18.12 4.44
N THR A 51 -15.75 -17.75 3.49
CA THR A 51 -14.52 -17.00 3.81
C THR A 51 -14.86 -15.58 4.26
N PRO A 52 -14.09 -14.98 5.18
CA PRO A 52 -14.31 -13.60 5.58
C PRO A 52 -14.04 -12.67 4.39
N LYS A 53 -14.91 -11.68 4.13
CA LYS A 53 -14.66 -10.66 3.09
C LYS A 53 -13.44 -9.79 3.38
N CYS A 54 -13.13 -9.67 4.66
CA CYS A 54 -12.21 -8.70 5.22
C CYS A 54 -11.41 -9.33 6.34
N PHE A 55 -10.12 -9.02 6.36
CA PHE A 55 -9.25 -9.42 7.45
C PHE A 55 -9.13 -8.31 8.49
N PRO A 56 -8.69 -8.64 9.72
CA PRO A 56 -8.30 -7.65 10.71
C PRO A 56 -7.27 -6.66 10.15
N GLU A 57 -7.02 -5.57 10.90
CA GLU A 57 -6.06 -4.53 10.52
C GLU A 57 -4.72 -5.11 10.02
N ALA A 58 -4.15 -4.46 9.02
CA ALA A 58 -2.93 -4.96 8.40
C ALA A 58 -1.75 -4.98 9.35
N SER A 59 -0.82 -5.90 9.08
CA SER A 59 0.49 -5.89 9.70
C SER A 59 1.08 -4.48 9.53
N PRO A 60 1.61 -3.86 10.60
CA PRO A 60 2.14 -2.51 10.52
C PRO A 60 3.15 -2.38 9.38
N VAL A 61 3.08 -1.29 8.62
CA VAL A 61 4.10 -0.96 7.62
C VAL A 61 5.48 -0.83 8.29
N ASP A 62 6.53 -1.18 7.56
CA ASP A 62 7.93 -0.85 7.87
C ASP A 62 8.30 0.42 7.10
N PRO A 63 8.29 1.62 7.74
CA PRO A 63 8.49 2.89 7.04
C PRO A 63 9.81 2.94 6.26
N GLY A 64 9.77 3.44 5.02
CA GLY A 64 10.94 3.46 4.13
C GLY A 64 11.25 2.12 3.46
N HIS A 65 10.62 1.02 3.90
CA HIS A 65 10.89 -0.32 3.39
C HIS A 65 9.68 -1.00 2.77
N THR A 66 8.47 -0.70 3.26
CA THR A 66 7.23 -1.27 2.75
C THR A 66 6.10 -0.25 2.75
N VAL A 67 5.17 -0.42 1.81
CA VAL A 67 3.88 0.27 1.79
C VAL A 67 2.82 -0.72 1.31
N LEU A 68 1.61 -0.58 1.81
CA LEU A 68 0.50 -1.50 1.54
C LEU A 68 -0.52 -0.85 0.61
N PHE A 69 -1.03 -1.64 -0.33
CA PHE A 69 -2.05 -1.27 -1.29
C PHE A 69 -3.11 -2.36 -1.40
N THR A 70 -4.27 -2.00 -1.93
CA THR A 70 -5.21 -2.96 -2.47
C THR A 70 -4.75 -3.36 -3.87
N VAL A 71 -5.23 -4.50 -4.34
CA VAL A 71 -5.02 -4.93 -5.72
C VAL A 71 -5.51 -3.83 -6.70
N GLY A 72 -6.69 -3.27 -6.48
CA GLY A 72 -7.29 -2.23 -7.32
C GLY A 72 -6.51 -0.91 -7.44
N ASP A 73 -5.56 -0.62 -6.54
CA ASP A 73 -4.66 0.55 -6.66
C ASP A 73 -3.72 0.44 -7.88
N PHE A 74 -3.60 -0.76 -8.47
CA PHE A 74 -2.89 -1.03 -9.72
C PHE A 74 -3.83 -1.10 -10.94
N GLY A 75 -5.09 -0.68 -10.76
CA GLY A 75 -6.14 -0.53 -11.76
C GLY A 75 -7.13 -1.68 -11.82
N PRO A 76 -8.02 -1.69 -12.84
CA PRO A 76 -9.12 -2.65 -12.90
C PRO A 76 -8.62 -4.09 -13.12
N PRO A 77 -9.44 -5.12 -12.79
CA PRO A 77 -9.06 -6.52 -12.94
C PRO A 77 -8.48 -6.89 -14.31
N SER A 78 -9.03 -6.33 -15.39
CA SER A 78 -8.56 -6.55 -16.76
C SER A 78 -7.15 -6.00 -17.05
N MET A 79 -6.67 -5.03 -16.26
CA MET A 79 -5.39 -4.35 -16.50
C MET A 79 -4.26 -4.94 -15.64
N GLN A 80 -4.56 -5.31 -14.40
CA GLN A 80 -3.59 -5.81 -13.42
C GLN A 80 -3.32 -7.31 -13.51
N LEU A 81 -4.11 -8.04 -14.30
CA LEU A 81 -3.99 -9.50 -14.44
C LEU A 81 -2.55 -9.84 -14.89
N GLY A 82 -1.78 -10.43 -13.98
CA GLY A 82 -0.37 -10.79 -14.20
C GLY A 82 0.66 -10.01 -13.38
N LEU A 83 0.28 -8.93 -12.69
CA LEU A 83 1.20 -8.22 -11.77
C LEU A 83 1.32 -8.94 -10.42
N VAL A 84 0.18 -9.12 -9.74
CA VAL A 84 0.10 -9.74 -8.41
C VAL A 84 -0.87 -10.92 -8.36
N GLY A 85 -1.33 -11.42 -9.52
CA GLY A 85 -2.32 -12.50 -9.60
C GLY A 85 -3.76 -12.01 -9.66
N THR A 86 -4.70 -12.85 -9.23
CA THR A 86 -6.15 -12.65 -9.35
C THR A 86 -6.71 -11.77 -8.24
N GLU A 87 -7.87 -11.14 -8.41
CA GLU A 87 -8.44 -10.30 -7.34
C GLU A 87 -9.02 -11.10 -6.15
N TRP A 88 -9.20 -12.41 -6.31
CA TRP A 88 -9.66 -13.31 -5.26
C TRP A 88 -8.53 -13.94 -4.45
N TRP A 89 -8.87 -14.67 -3.39
CA TRP A 89 -7.90 -15.32 -2.50
C TRP A 89 -6.88 -16.19 -3.24
N SER A 90 -5.60 -15.99 -2.96
CA SER A 90 -4.49 -16.72 -3.60
C SER A 90 -4.45 -18.21 -3.24
N TRP A 91 -5.06 -18.61 -2.12
CA TRP A 91 -5.21 -20.01 -1.71
C TRP A 91 -6.46 -20.70 -2.28
N GLU A 92 -7.25 -20.01 -3.11
CA GLU A 92 -8.42 -20.61 -3.75
C GLU A 92 -8.15 -21.02 -5.18
N ALA A 93 -8.77 -22.12 -5.59
CA ALA A 93 -8.72 -22.63 -6.96
C ALA A 93 -9.59 -21.81 -7.96
N GLY A 94 -10.15 -20.68 -7.50
CA GLY A 94 -11.22 -19.96 -8.18
C GLY A 94 -12.60 -20.56 -7.92
N GLY A 95 -13.67 -19.79 -8.13
CA GLY A 95 -15.05 -20.28 -8.05
C GLY A 95 -16.00 -19.47 -7.15
N SER A 96 -15.48 -18.65 -6.25
CA SER A 96 -16.28 -17.85 -5.31
C SER A 96 -16.58 -16.44 -5.87
N PHE A 97 -17.15 -16.36 -7.08
CA PHE A 97 -17.47 -15.07 -7.73
C PHE A 97 -18.96 -14.82 -7.80
N GLU A 98 -19.58 -14.63 -6.64
CA GLU A 98 -20.92 -14.05 -6.59
C GLU A 98 -20.84 -12.51 -6.54
N PRO A 99 -21.84 -11.77 -7.04
CA PRO A 99 -21.82 -10.30 -7.06
C PRO A 99 -21.57 -9.63 -5.68
N GLY A 100 -21.87 -10.36 -4.60
CA GLY A 100 -21.65 -9.91 -3.22
C GLY A 100 -20.29 -10.24 -2.63
N ASP A 101 -19.47 -11.04 -3.31
CA ASP A 101 -18.17 -11.50 -2.82
C ASP A 101 -17.10 -10.40 -2.92
N ARG A 102 -16.22 -10.37 -1.92
CA ARG A 102 -15.15 -9.39 -1.75
C ARG A 102 -13.92 -10.05 -1.14
N PHE A 103 -12.77 -9.56 -1.55
CA PHE A 103 -11.49 -10.15 -1.19
C PHE A 103 -10.51 -9.03 -0.77
N ASP A 104 -10.23 -8.95 0.53
CA ASP A 104 -9.19 -8.10 1.13
C ASP A 104 -7.77 -8.64 0.86
N VAL A 105 -7.40 -8.60 -0.43
CA VAL A 105 -6.06 -8.92 -0.91
C VAL A 105 -5.19 -7.68 -0.83
N ARG A 106 -4.03 -7.82 -0.18
CA ARG A 106 -3.14 -6.72 0.17
C ARG A 106 -1.83 -6.85 -0.58
N VAL A 107 -1.48 -5.87 -1.39
CA VAL A 107 -0.20 -5.81 -2.10
C VAL A 107 0.83 -5.11 -1.21
N VAL A 108 1.94 -5.80 -0.94
CA VAL A 108 3.05 -5.25 -0.16
C VAL A 108 4.13 -4.80 -1.14
N VAL A 109 4.20 -3.50 -1.41
CA VAL A 109 5.32 -2.97 -2.22
C VAL A 109 6.52 -2.79 -1.31
N TYR A 110 7.66 -3.38 -1.66
CA TYR A 110 8.85 -3.41 -0.80
C TYR A 110 10.14 -2.92 -1.48
N GLN A 111 11.03 -2.35 -0.68
CA GLN A 111 12.37 -1.87 -1.04
C GLN A 111 13.36 -2.12 0.10
N GLY A 112 14.60 -2.47 -0.22
CA GLY A 112 15.68 -2.66 0.77
C GLY A 112 15.48 -3.86 1.70
N ARG A 113 14.51 -4.74 1.42
CA ARG A 113 14.26 -6.01 2.11
C ARG A 113 14.30 -7.16 1.10
N SER A 114 14.74 -8.33 1.54
CA SER A 114 14.61 -9.55 0.74
C SER A 114 13.15 -10.03 0.72
N LEU A 115 12.78 -10.75 -0.33
CA LEU A 115 11.45 -11.35 -0.44
C LEU A 115 11.11 -12.21 0.78
N ALA A 116 12.06 -13.03 1.25
CA ALA A 116 11.86 -13.89 2.42
C ALA A 116 11.58 -13.12 3.71
N GLU A 117 12.22 -11.96 3.93
CA GLU A 117 11.92 -11.10 5.08
C GLU A 117 10.52 -10.50 4.99
N VAL A 118 10.11 -10.10 3.78
CA VAL A 118 8.78 -9.54 3.51
C VAL A 118 7.70 -10.60 3.72
N GLU A 119 7.85 -11.80 3.15
CA GLU A 119 6.91 -12.91 3.32
C GLU A 119 6.78 -13.37 4.78
N LYS A 120 7.89 -13.32 5.54
CA LYS A 120 7.86 -13.61 6.97
C LYS A 120 7.04 -12.56 7.76
N ARG A 121 7.09 -11.30 7.35
CA ARG A 121 6.37 -10.19 8.01
C ARG A 121 4.92 -10.07 7.54
N TYR A 122 4.66 -10.39 6.28
CA TYR A 122 3.37 -10.30 5.61
C TYR A 122 3.01 -11.67 5.01
N PRO A 123 2.65 -12.65 5.86
CA PRO A 123 2.41 -14.00 5.38
C PRO A 123 1.01 -14.14 4.79
N THR A 124 0.91 -14.94 3.73
CA THR A 124 -0.36 -15.42 3.20
C THR A 124 -0.80 -16.65 3.98
N VAL A 125 -1.87 -16.51 4.74
CA VAL A 125 -2.42 -17.54 5.63
C VAL A 125 -3.91 -17.66 5.36
N ARG A 126 -4.34 -18.85 4.92
CA ARG A 126 -5.73 -19.13 4.58
C ARG A 126 -6.67 -18.72 5.72
N GLY A 127 -7.65 -17.88 5.38
CA GLY A 127 -8.67 -17.39 6.33
C GLY A 127 -8.16 -16.35 7.34
N THR A 128 -6.92 -15.86 7.20
CA THR A 128 -6.32 -14.85 8.09
C THR A 128 -5.75 -13.64 7.35
N SER A 129 -5.06 -13.84 6.22
CA SER A 129 -4.44 -12.75 5.45
C SER A 129 -4.01 -13.21 4.06
N ASP A 130 -4.18 -12.37 3.03
CA ASP A 130 -3.59 -12.56 1.69
C ASP A 130 -2.67 -11.37 1.37
N TYR A 131 -1.37 -11.56 1.55
CA TYR A 131 -0.37 -10.55 1.22
C TYR A 131 0.40 -10.96 -0.02
N ARG A 132 0.59 -10.00 -0.93
CA ARG A 132 1.26 -10.23 -2.21
C ARG A 132 2.47 -9.32 -2.32
N PRO A 133 3.67 -9.84 -2.08
CA PRO A 133 4.89 -9.06 -2.23
C PRO A 133 5.07 -8.61 -3.68
N LEU A 134 5.40 -7.34 -3.85
CA LEU A 134 5.76 -6.75 -5.13
C LEU A 134 6.98 -5.85 -4.93
N SER A 135 8.07 -6.08 -5.67
CA SER A 135 9.23 -5.20 -5.53
C SER A 135 8.89 -3.79 -6.00
N ARG A 136 9.48 -2.77 -5.38
CA ARG A 136 9.34 -1.36 -5.78
C ARG A 136 9.62 -1.17 -7.27
N GLU A 137 10.68 -1.80 -7.78
CA GLU A 137 11.05 -1.73 -9.19
C GLU A 137 9.97 -2.30 -10.11
N ALA A 138 9.43 -3.48 -9.79
CA ALA A 138 8.36 -4.09 -10.57
C ALA A 138 7.08 -3.26 -10.55
N ALA A 139 6.72 -2.71 -9.38
CA ALA A 139 5.57 -1.83 -9.21
C ALA A 139 5.69 -0.56 -10.06
N LEU A 140 6.82 0.14 -9.97
CA LEU A 140 7.04 1.38 -10.73
C LEU A 140 7.09 1.12 -12.24
N ARG A 141 7.78 0.06 -12.67
CA ARG A 141 7.82 -0.32 -14.09
C ARG A 141 6.43 -0.59 -14.65
N TYR A 142 5.59 -1.30 -13.90
CA TYR A 142 4.21 -1.56 -14.31
C TYR A 142 3.41 -0.25 -14.40
N LEU A 143 3.46 0.59 -13.36
CA LEU A 143 2.70 1.84 -13.32
C LEU A 143 3.13 2.79 -14.43
N ASP A 144 4.44 2.96 -14.65
CA ASP A 144 4.98 3.78 -15.73
C ASP A 144 4.45 3.32 -17.08
N ALA A 145 4.52 2.01 -17.36
CA ALA A 145 4.03 1.45 -18.62
C ALA A 145 2.52 1.70 -18.83
N LYS A 146 1.70 1.54 -17.79
CA LYS A 146 0.24 1.74 -17.89
C LYS A 146 -0.16 3.21 -17.96
N ILE A 147 0.51 4.09 -17.23
CA ILE A 147 0.30 5.54 -17.30
C ILE A 147 0.65 6.04 -18.72
N ASP A 148 1.73 5.55 -19.31
CA ASP A 148 2.12 5.88 -20.67
C ASP A 148 1.12 5.34 -21.69
N GLU A 149 0.71 4.07 -21.58
CA GLU A 149 -0.29 3.43 -22.44
C GLU A 149 -1.59 4.24 -22.47
N LEU A 150 -2.15 4.56 -21.30
CA LEU A 150 -3.38 5.37 -21.17
C LEU A 150 -3.18 6.81 -21.68
N GLY A 151 -1.94 7.34 -21.63
CA GLY A 151 -1.60 8.66 -22.15
C GLY A 151 -1.59 8.74 -23.68
N GLN A 152 -1.35 7.61 -24.37
CA GLN A 152 -1.34 7.53 -25.83
C GLN A 152 -2.70 7.18 -26.43
N MET A 153 -3.68 6.79 -25.61
CA MET A 153 -5.02 6.49 -26.09
C MET A 153 -5.70 7.74 -26.63
N PRO A 154 -6.41 7.63 -27.77
CA PRO A 154 -7.15 8.76 -28.31
C PRO A 154 -8.24 9.22 -27.34
N ARG A 155 -8.60 10.52 -27.45
CA ARG A 155 -9.61 11.18 -26.62
C ARG A 155 -10.75 11.65 -27.51
N GLY A 156 -11.29 10.74 -28.30
CA GLY A 156 -12.48 11.01 -29.11
C GLY A 156 -13.69 11.33 -28.21
N PRO A 157 -14.67 12.11 -28.70
CA PRO A 157 -15.87 12.43 -27.94
C PRO A 157 -16.75 11.22 -27.61
N ASP A 158 -16.61 10.13 -28.38
CA ASP A 158 -17.34 8.87 -28.19
C ASP A 158 -16.47 7.77 -27.53
N GLU A 159 -15.25 8.11 -27.12
CA GLU A 159 -14.32 7.18 -26.48
C GLU A 159 -14.39 7.29 -24.95
N TYR A 160 -14.08 6.19 -24.27
CA TYR A 160 -14.07 6.16 -22.81
C TYR A 160 -12.97 7.09 -22.27
N ASP A 161 -13.31 7.97 -21.33
CA ASP A 161 -12.34 8.83 -20.67
C ASP A 161 -11.52 8.05 -19.64
N PHE A 162 -10.30 7.69 -20.01
CA PHE A 162 -9.33 7.05 -19.12
C PHE A 162 -8.58 8.03 -18.21
N GLY A 163 -8.84 9.34 -18.30
CA GLY A 163 -8.20 10.38 -17.49
C GLY A 163 -8.30 10.12 -15.98
N PRO A 164 -9.47 9.77 -15.43
CA PRO A 164 -9.60 9.41 -14.01
C PRO A 164 -8.74 8.22 -13.61
N LEU A 165 -8.77 7.12 -14.38
CA LEU A 165 -7.95 5.93 -14.11
C LEU A 165 -6.46 6.26 -14.15
N LYS A 166 -6.01 7.01 -15.16
CA LYS A 166 -4.60 7.45 -15.25
C LYS A 166 -4.17 8.23 -14.00
N LYS A 167 -5.03 9.13 -13.52
CA LYS A 167 -4.77 9.94 -12.31
C LYS A 167 -4.69 9.09 -11.04
N GLU A 168 -5.50 8.04 -10.93
CA GLU A 168 -5.42 7.07 -9.84
C GLU A 168 -4.06 6.35 -9.84
N LEU A 169 -3.62 5.84 -10.99
CA LEU A 169 -2.31 5.18 -11.14
C LEU A 169 -1.14 6.13 -10.83
N GLU A 170 -1.22 7.39 -11.29
CA GLU A 170 -0.24 8.43 -10.94
C GLU A 170 -0.19 8.68 -9.43
N GLY A 171 -1.34 8.63 -8.75
CA GLY A 171 -1.46 8.70 -7.29
C GLY A 171 -0.74 7.54 -6.59
N THR A 172 -1.01 6.30 -7.01
CA THR A 172 -0.34 5.09 -6.49
C THR A 172 1.17 5.20 -6.67
N ARG A 173 1.63 5.58 -7.88
CA ARG A 173 3.04 5.79 -8.20
C ARG A 173 3.69 6.83 -7.29
N ALA A 174 3.05 7.99 -7.11
CA ALA A 174 3.57 9.06 -6.27
C ALA A 174 3.71 8.60 -4.81
N THR A 175 2.76 7.81 -4.30
CA THR A 175 2.85 7.21 -2.96
C THR A 175 4.05 6.27 -2.85
N ILE A 176 4.28 5.37 -3.82
CA ILE A 176 5.46 4.48 -3.82
C ILE A 176 6.75 5.29 -3.80
N VAL A 177 6.89 6.30 -4.66
CA VAL A 177 8.10 7.14 -4.72
C VAL A 177 8.33 7.91 -3.42
N GLY A 178 7.27 8.45 -2.82
CA GLY A 178 7.37 9.23 -1.58
C GLY A 178 7.66 8.38 -0.35
N CYS A 179 7.13 7.15 -0.29
CA CYS A 179 7.25 6.27 0.87
C CYS A 179 8.43 5.31 0.81
N LEU A 180 8.90 4.97 -0.39
CA LEU A 180 10.02 4.06 -0.60
C LEU A 180 11.16 4.79 -1.35
N PRO A 181 12.13 5.36 -0.62
CA PRO A 181 13.30 5.97 -1.25
C PRO A 181 14.12 4.91 -2.01
N PRO A 182 14.91 5.32 -3.02
CA PRO A 182 15.76 4.41 -3.79
C PRO A 182 16.78 3.67 -2.92
#